data_AF-A0A7V4KDV5-F1
#
_entry.id   AF-A0A7V4KDV5-F1
#
_cell.length_a   1.000
_cell.length_b   1.000
_cell.length_c   1.000
_cell.angle_alpha   90.00
_cell.angle_beta   90.00
_cell.angle_gamma   90.00
#
_symmetry.space_group_name_H-M   'P 1'
#
loop_
_entity.id
_entity.type
_entity.pdbx_description
1 polymer ?
#
loop_
_entity_poly.entity_id
_entity_poly.type
_entity_poly.pdbx_seq_one_letter_code
_entity_poly.pdbx_strand_id
1 'polypeptide(L)'
;AKFYGVKTHIIRLLVLVLVSTVVVSALKLAGVIVMGAFLVLPGAFSKGRAKSLLSAIVQSLVFNFVFSFFGFLTAYYFDLPPGPTIVLFLFTGFIGSTLFTRKK
;
A
#
# COMPACT_ATOMS: atom_id res chain seq x y z
N ALA A 1 -24.59 -5.21 -9.01
CA ALA A 1 -23.83 -6.48 -8.93
C ALA A 1 -24.73 -7.69 -8.64
N LYS A 2 -25.47 -7.74 -7.51
CA LYS A 2 -26.34 -8.88 -7.17
C LYS A 2 -27.53 -9.08 -8.14
N PHE A 3 -28.00 -8.01 -8.78
CA PHE A 3 -29.01 -8.03 -9.85
C PHE A 3 -28.49 -8.46 -11.24
N TYR A 4 -27.17 -8.52 -11.46
CA TYR A 4 -26.55 -8.85 -12.76
C TYR A 4 -26.14 -10.33 -12.87
N GLY A 5 -26.66 -11.22 -12.03
CA GLY A 5 -26.34 -12.67 -12.07
C GLY A 5 -24.93 -13.05 -11.61
N VAL A 6 -24.12 -12.08 -11.16
CA VAL A 6 -22.77 -12.34 -10.68
C VAL A 6 -22.83 -13.05 -9.33
N LYS A 7 -22.27 -14.27 -9.24
CA LYS A 7 -22.09 -15.01 -7.97
C LYS A 7 -21.05 -14.30 -7.10
N THR A 8 -21.44 -13.20 -6.48
CA THR A 8 -20.60 -12.36 -5.62
C THR A 8 -19.97 -13.15 -4.49
N HIS A 9 -20.63 -14.21 -4.02
CA HIS A 9 -20.09 -15.04 -2.95
C HIS A 9 -18.82 -15.81 -3.36
N ILE A 10 -18.81 -16.40 -4.57
CA ILE A 10 -17.66 -17.17 -5.09
C ILE A 10 -16.51 -16.23 -5.42
N ILE A 11 -16.79 -15.12 -6.09
CA ILE A 11 -15.75 -14.13 -6.43
C ILE A 11 -15.14 -13.55 -5.16
N ARG A 12 -15.95 -13.24 -4.14
CA ARG A 12 -15.44 -12.76 -2.85
C ARG A 12 -14.57 -13.80 -2.18
N LEU A 13 -14.97 -15.08 -2.18
CA LEU A 13 -14.15 -16.16 -1.61
C LEU A 13 -12.83 -16.35 -2.37
N LEU A 14 -12.86 -16.36 -3.70
CA LEU A 14 -11.64 -16.47 -4.52
C LEU A 14 -10.69 -15.31 -4.26
N VAL A 15 -11.20 -14.07 -4.26
CA VAL A 15 -10.39 -12.88 -3.95
C VAL A 15 -9.84 -12.95 -2.53
N LEU A 16 -10.66 -13.36 -1.56
CA LEU A 16 -10.22 -13.49 -0.16
C LEU A 16 -9.09 -14.50 -0.02
N VAL A 17 -9.21 -15.68 -0.65
CA VAL A 17 -8.18 -16.74 -0.61
C VAL A 17 -6.90 -16.28 -1.32
N LEU A 18 -7.01 -15.61 -2.47
CA LEU A 18 -5.85 -15.05 -3.17
C LEU A 18 -5.15 -14.00 -2.30
N VAL A 19 -5.88 -13.03 -1.76
CA VAL A 19 -5.32 -11.97 -0.91
C VAL A 19 -4.71 -12.56 0.36
N SER A 20 -5.37 -13.51 1.03
CA SER A 20 -4.83 -14.11 2.25
C SER A 20 -3.53 -14.87 1.99
N THR A 21 -3.46 -15.62 0.89
CA THR A 21 -2.25 -16.36 0.50
C THR A 21 -1.09 -15.42 0.21
N VAL A 22 -1.36 -14.33 -0.53
CA VAL A 22 -0.37 -13.28 -0.81
C VAL A 22 0.09 -12.58 0.46
N VAL A 23 -0.82 -12.21 1.36
CA VAL A 23 -0.46 -11.52 2.60
C VAL A 23 0.36 -12.45 3.52
N VAL A 24 -0.08 -13.69 3.74
CA VAL A 24 0.62 -14.65 4.62
C VAL A 24 2.02 -14.98 4.11
N SER A 25 2.18 -15.16 2.79
CA SER A 25 3.50 -15.39 2.20
C SER A 25 4.42 -14.16 2.35
N ALA A 26 3.89 -12.96 2.15
CA ALA A 26 4.68 -11.73 2.25
C ALA A 26 5.00 -11.34 3.69
N LEU A 27 4.16 -11.70 4.66
CA LEU A 27 4.41 -11.52 6.10
C LEU A 27 5.70 -12.22 6.55
N LYS A 28 6.02 -13.40 6.00
CA LYS A 28 7.27 -14.11 6.31
C LYS A 28 8.52 -13.37 5.84
N LEU A 29 8.41 -12.57 4.78
CA LEU A 29 9.55 -11.86 4.18
C LEU A 29 9.77 -10.49 4.82
N ALA A 30 8.71 -9.70 4.92
CA ALA A 30 8.80 -8.29 5.34
C ALA A 30 8.40 -8.05 6.80
N GLY A 31 7.73 -9.00 7.45
CA GLY A 31 7.15 -8.85 8.77
C GLY A 31 5.78 -8.16 8.79
N VAL A 32 5.10 -8.23 9.94
CA VAL A 32 3.73 -7.75 10.13
C VAL A 32 3.60 -6.23 9.96
N ILE A 33 4.59 -5.47 10.43
CA ILE A 33 4.56 -4.00 10.45
C ILE A 33 4.55 -3.44 9.02
N VAL A 34 5.47 -3.92 8.16
CA VAL A 34 5.59 -3.47 6.77
C VAL A 34 4.33 -3.83 5.96
N MET A 35 3.79 -5.04 6.16
CA MET A 35 2.59 -5.49 5.47
C MET A 35 1.37 -4.63 5.80
N GLY A 36 1.14 -4.32 7.07
CA GLY A 36 0.03 -3.45 7.47
C GLY A 36 0.13 -2.07 6.84
N ALA A 37 1.34 -1.51 6.81
CA ALA A 37 1.61 -0.22 6.17
C ALA A 37 1.36 -0.25 4.65
N PHE A 38 1.81 -1.30 3.97
CA PHE A 38 1.64 -1.45 2.52
C PHE A 38 0.19 -1.68 2.11
N LEU A 39 -0.62 -2.28 2.98
CA LEU A 39 -2.04 -2.48 2.73
C LEU A 39 -2.83 -1.15 2.81
N VAL A 40 -2.46 -0.26 3.73
CA VAL A 40 -3.23 0.95 4.05
C VAL A 40 -2.71 2.21 3.35
N LEU A 41 -1.41 2.48 3.40
CA LEU A 41 -0.79 3.75 2.97
C LEU A 41 -0.94 4.07 1.46
N PRO A 42 -0.65 3.15 0.52
CA PRO A 42 -0.82 3.44 -0.91
C PRO A 42 -2.29 3.70 -1.28
N GLY A 43 -3.23 2.93 -0.69
CA GLY A 43 -4.66 3.13 -0.86
C GLY A 43 -5.13 4.48 -0.30
N ALA A 44 -4.64 4.86 0.88
CA ALA A 44 -4.91 6.17 1.47
C ALA A 44 -4.36 7.32 0.62
N PHE A 45 -3.14 7.17 0.08
CA PHE A 45 -2.50 8.15 -0.80
C PHE A 45 -3.31 8.38 -2.08
N SER A 46 -3.72 7.30 -2.76
CA SER A 46 -4.46 7.41 -4.03
C SER A 46 -5.89 7.87 -3.85
N LYS A 47 -6.56 7.54 -2.73
CA LYS A 47 -7.94 7.95 -2.47
C LYS A 47 -8.13 9.48 -2.51
N GLY A 48 -7.10 10.25 -2.17
CA GLY A 48 -7.16 11.72 -2.22
C GLY A 48 -6.93 12.36 -3.60
N ARG A 49 -6.41 11.62 -4.60
CA ARG A 49 -6.05 12.18 -5.92
C ARG A 49 -6.58 11.41 -7.13
N ALA A 50 -7.20 10.25 -6.93
CA ALA A 50 -7.63 9.39 -8.02
C ALA A 50 -8.91 9.90 -8.69
N LYS A 51 -8.78 10.32 -9.96
CA LYS A 51 -9.91 10.58 -10.87
C LYS A 51 -10.47 9.31 -11.53
N SER A 52 -9.74 8.19 -11.46
CA SER A 52 -10.10 6.89 -12.05
C SER A 52 -9.40 5.75 -11.30
N LEU A 53 -9.98 4.54 -11.30
CA LEU A 53 -9.47 3.36 -10.60
C LEU A 53 -8.05 2.97 -11.07
N LEU A 54 -7.80 3.03 -12.38
CA LEU A 54 -6.48 2.76 -12.95
C LEU A 54 -5.44 3.80 -12.51
N SER A 55 -5.84 5.08 -12.46
CA SER A 55 -4.98 6.15 -11.97
C SER A 55 -4.67 6.00 -10.48
N ALA A 56 -5.62 5.49 -9.68
CA ALA A 56 -5.38 5.17 -8.27
C ALA A 56 -4.31 4.08 -8.11
N ILE A 57 -4.43 3.00 -8.90
CA ILE A 57 -3.50 1.86 -8.84
C ILE A 57 -2.09 2.31 -9.23
N VAL A 58 -1.93 3.03 -10.34
CA VAL A 58 -0.61 3.48 -10.82
C VAL A 58 0.04 4.45 -9.83
N GLN A 59 -0.70 5.44 -9.32
CA GLN A 59 -0.17 6.41 -8.36
C GLN A 59 0.26 5.73 -7.05
N SER A 60 -0.54 4.78 -6.57
CA SER A 60 -0.24 3.96 -5.39
C SER A 60 1.05 3.17 -5.55
N LEU A 61 1.22 2.53 -6.72
CA LEU A 61 2.38 1.68 -7.01
C LEU A 61 3.67 2.50 -7.06
N VAL A 62 3.65 3.60 -7.81
CA VAL A 62 4.81 4.49 -7.98
C VAL A 62 5.20 5.10 -6.63
N PHE A 63 4.22 5.59 -5.87
CA PHE A 63 4.49 6.13 -4.54
C PHE A 63 5.11 5.08 -3.61
N ASN A 64 4.51 3.91 -3.50
CA ASN A 64 5.03 2.86 -2.62
C ASN A 64 6.44 2.43 -3.04
N PHE A 65 6.69 2.23 -4.34
CA PHE A 65 8.00 1.82 -4.85
C PHE A 65 9.10 2.84 -4.52
N VAL A 66 8.84 4.13 -4.77
CA VAL A 66 9.81 5.20 -4.51
C VAL A 66 10.10 5.31 -3.00
N PHE A 67 9.07 5.40 -2.17
CA PHE A 67 9.26 5.56 -0.72
C PHE A 67 9.84 4.31 -0.04
N SER A 68 9.48 3.11 -0.51
CA SER A 68 10.08 1.88 0.00
C SER A 68 11.55 1.77 -0.39
N PHE A 69 11.93 2.21 -1.59
CA PHE A 69 13.32 2.20 -2.01
C PHE A 69 14.17 3.17 -1.18
N PHE A 70 13.69 4.41 -0.98
CA PHE A 70 14.37 5.38 -0.12
C PHE A 70 14.41 4.95 1.35
N GLY A 71 13.32 4.37 1.86
CA GLY A 71 13.24 3.86 3.23
C GLY A 71 14.19 2.69 3.47
N PHE A 72 14.33 1.79 2.49
CA PHE A 72 15.30 0.70 2.53
C PHE A 72 16.75 1.23 2.48
N LEU A 73 17.02 2.18 1.59
CA LEU A 73 18.36 2.78 1.46
C LEU A 73 18.77 3.49 2.76
N THR A 74 17.86 4.24 3.38
CA THR A 74 18.12 4.92 4.66
C THR A 74 18.29 3.91 5.79
N ALA A 75 17.51 2.83 5.83
CA ALA A 75 17.70 1.76 6.80
C ALA A 75 19.09 1.12 6.70
N TYR A 76 19.60 0.94 5.47
CA TYR A 76 20.93 0.41 5.23
C TYR A 76 22.05 1.34 5.72
N TYR A 77 21.94 2.65 5.50
CA TYR A 77 22.96 3.61 5.93
C TYR A 77 23.00 3.84 7.45
N PHE A 78 21.84 3.79 8.11
CA PHE A 78 21.74 4.07 9.54
C PHE A 78 21.72 2.80 10.41
N ASP A 79 21.89 1.60 9.84
CA ASP A 79 21.82 0.30 10.54
C ASP A 79 20.51 0.12 11.35
N LEU A 80 19.40 0.73 10.90
CA LEU A 80 18.10 0.59 11.54
C LEU A 80 17.37 -0.66 11.03
N PRO A 81 16.45 -1.24 11.84
CA PRO A 81 15.58 -2.30 11.36
C PRO A 81 14.78 -1.81 10.14
N PRO A 82 14.86 -2.48 8.98
CA PRO A 82 14.30 -1.98 7.73
C PRO A 82 12.78 -1.90 7.76
N GLY A 83 12.13 -2.77 8.54
CA GLY A 83 10.67 -2.81 8.61
C GLY A 83 10.06 -1.48 9.08
N PRO A 84 10.34 -1.03 10.32
CA PRO A 84 9.85 0.26 10.82
C PRO A 84 10.30 1.46 9.99
N THR A 85 11.53 1.47 9.49
CA THR A 85 12.09 2.59 8.72
C THR A 85 11.36 2.80 7.39
N ILE A 86 11.04 1.72 6.67
CA ILE A 86 10.24 1.79 5.44
C ILE A 86 8.86 2.39 5.73
N VAL A 87 8.22 1.99 6.83
CA VAL A 87 6.90 2.51 7.22
C VAL A 87 6.95 3.99 7.57
N LEU A 88 7.98 4.42 8.31
CA LEU A 88 8.19 5.84 8.63
C LEU A 88 8.40 6.68 7.35
N PHE A 89 9.15 6.16 6.38
CA PHE A 89 9.32 6.82 5.09
C PHE A 89 8.01 6.91 4.29
N LEU A 90 7.24 5.83 4.18
CA LEU A 90 5.94 5.88 3.52
C LEU A 90 4.98 6.86 4.24
N PHE A 91 4.97 6.88 5.57
CA PHE A 91 4.08 7.73 6.36
C PHE A 91 4.45 9.22 6.23
N THR A 92 5.74 9.56 6.28
CA THR A 92 6.22 10.93 6.04
C THR A 92 5.91 11.39 4.61
N GLY A 93 6.08 10.51 3.61
CA GLY A 93 5.64 10.77 2.24
C GLY A 93 4.13 11.01 2.11
N PHE A 94 3.33 10.25 2.86
CA PHE A 94 1.88 10.39 2.87
C PHE A 94 1.45 11.73 3.50
N ILE A 95 2.03 12.11 4.64
CA ILE A 95 1.80 13.41 5.27
C ILE A 95 2.19 14.55 4.31
N GLY A 96 3.37 14.47 3.68
CA GLY A 96 3.80 15.48 2.71
C GLY A 96 2.82 15.62 1.53
N SER A 97 2.32 14.49 1.01
CA SER A 97 1.35 14.51 -0.09
C SER A 97 -0.03 15.06 0.31
N THR A 98 -0.53 14.69 1.48
CA THR A 98 -1.84 15.16 1.98
C THR A 98 -1.83 16.66 2.25
N LEU A 99 -0.74 17.20 2.80
CA LEU A 99 -0.54 18.64 2.96
C LEU A 99 -0.53 19.38 1.61
N PHE A 100 0.09 18.79 0.59
CA PHE A 100 0.15 19.39 -0.76
C PHE A 100 -1.21 19.37 -1.49
N THR A 101 -2.09 18.42 -1.18
CA THR A 101 -3.46 18.37 -1.72
C THR A 101 -4.41 19.35 -1.04
N ARG A 102 -4.17 19.73 0.23
CA ARG A 102 -5.04 20.68 0.95
C ARG A 102 -4.91 22.13 0.50
N LYS A 103 -3.95 22.45 -0.38
CA LYS A 103 -3.67 23.81 -0.86
C LYS A 103 -4.21 24.10 -2.28
N LYS A 104 -5.09 23.25 -2.82
CA LYS A 104 -5.83 23.52 -4.06
C LYS A 104 -7.33 23.41 -3.83
#